data_AF-A0A075MFP6-F1
#
_entry.id   AF-A0A075MFP6-F1
#
_cell.length_a   1.000
_cell.length_b   1.000
_cell.length_c   1.000
_cell.angle_alpha   90.00
_cell.angle_beta   90.00
_cell.angle_gamma   90.00
#
_symmetry.space_group_name_H-M   'P 1'
#
loop_
_entity.id
_entity.type
_entity.pdbx_description
1 polymer ?
#
loop_
_entity_poly.entity_id
_entity_poly.type
_entity_poly.pdbx_seq_one_letter_code
_entity_poly.pdbx_strand_id
1 'polypeptide(L)'
;MEKVKAIFPHLRAEGGGFLPLRVGISRDIPAWLAEHPEAGLTRDEWDCAVSCITSRRVYLLRTAVTGATRYDLDGKPAGLVSEDEAKNAQRWLAIRDRRWEKKQVALAGMTDGEDATAK
;
A
#
# COMPACT_ATOMS: atom_id res chain seq x y z
N MET A 1 8.30 0.01 8.03
CA MET A 1 7.85 -0.92 6.96
C MET A 1 8.64 -2.22 6.96
N GLU A 2 9.98 -2.21 6.96
CA GLU A 2 10.77 -3.47 6.92
C GLU A 2 10.46 -4.42 8.08
N LYS A 3 10.30 -3.90 9.30
CA LYS A 3 9.87 -4.69 10.45
C LYS A 3 8.56 -5.46 10.20
N VAL A 4 7.52 -4.79 9.69
CA VAL A 4 6.23 -5.41 9.34
C VAL A 4 6.38 -6.47 8.23
N LYS A 5 7.28 -6.27 7.26
CA LYS A 5 7.56 -7.30 6.25
C LYS A 5 8.21 -8.54 6.85
N ALA A 6 9.10 -8.36 7.82
CA ALA A 6 9.79 -9.46 8.50
C ALA A 6 8.85 -10.24 9.44
N ILE A 7 7.95 -9.54 10.12
CA ILE A 7 6.99 -10.13 11.06
C ILE A 7 5.84 -10.84 10.34
N PHE A 8 5.34 -10.27 9.23
CA PHE A 8 4.23 -10.83 8.46
C PHE A 8 4.67 -11.22 7.04
N PRO A 9 5.58 -12.21 6.89
CA PRO A 9 6.08 -12.62 5.59
C PRO A 9 4.97 -13.23 4.72
N HIS A 10 3.99 -13.90 5.31
CA HIS A 10 2.83 -14.48 4.63
C HIS A 10 1.87 -13.44 4.04
N LEU A 11 1.94 -12.17 4.47
CA LEU A 11 1.18 -11.08 3.86
C LEU A 11 1.87 -10.49 2.62
N ARG A 12 3.07 -10.99 2.27
CA ARG A 12 3.82 -10.55 1.09
C ARG A 12 3.32 -11.26 -0.16
N ALA A 13 3.16 -10.50 -1.23
CA ALA A 13 2.86 -11.05 -2.54
C ALA A 13 4.17 -11.41 -3.29
N GLU A 14 4.15 -12.48 -4.09
CA GLU A 14 5.30 -12.95 -4.89
C GLU A 14 5.87 -11.84 -5.81
N GLY A 15 4.99 -11.04 -6.44
CA GLY A 15 5.37 -9.87 -7.24
C GLY A 15 5.76 -8.62 -6.43
N GLY A 16 6.05 -8.77 -5.14
CA GLY A 16 6.40 -7.69 -4.23
C GLY A 16 5.20 -6.90 -3.70
N GLY A 17 5.43 -6.12 -2.63
CA GLY A 17 4.35 -5.43 -1.90
C GLY A 17 3.56 -6.39 -1.00
N PHE A 18 2.37 -5.97 -0.60
CA PHE A 18 1.48 -6.74 0.27
C PHE A 18 0.25 -7.23 -0.49
N LEU A 19 -0.32 -8.34 -0.01
CA LEU A 19 -1.64 -8.85 -0.38
C LEU A 19 -2.74 -7.93 0.16
N PRO A 20 -3.97 -7.93 -0.40
CA PRO A 20 -5.09 -7.21 0.18
C PRO A 20 -5.32 -7.61 1.64
N LEU A 21 -5.32 -6.64 2.55
CA LEU A 21 -5.48 -6.90 3.98
C LEU A 21 -6.96 -7.03 4.35
N ARG A 22 -7.28 -7.84 5.36
CA ARG A 22 -8.64 -7.91 5.95
C ARG A 22 -9.13 -6.51 6.33
N VAL A 23 -10.41 -6.22 6.08
CA VAL A 23 -11.01 -4.96 6.53
C VAL A 23 -10.99 -4.93 8.06
N GLY A 24 -10.45 -3.87 8.64
CA GLY A 24 -10.32 -3.73 10.09
C GLY A 24 -9.17 -4.53 10.71
N ILE A 25 -8.21 -5.05 9.93
CA ILE A 25 -7.05 -5.83 10.41
C ILE A 25 -6.28 -5.16 11.57
N SER A 26 -6.22 -3.82 11.63
CA SER A 26 -5.56 -3.10 12.73
C SER A 26 -6.24 -3.30 14.09
N ARG A 27 -7.48 -3.80 14.13
CA ARG A 27 -8.18 -4.13 15.39
C ARG A 27 -7.60 -5.36 16.07
N ASP A 28 -6.96 -6.24 15.31
CA ASP A 28 -6.40 -7.50 15.81
C ASP A 28 -4.99 -7.30 16.41
N ILE A 29 -4.31 -6.21 16.05
CA ILE A 29 -2.93 -5.93 16.44
C ILE A 29 -2.72 -5.88 17.95
N PRO A 30 -3.57 -5.25 18.78
CA PRO A 30 -3.36 -5.26 20.23
C PRO A 30 -3.33 -6.68 20.82
N ALA A 31 -4.22 -7.56 20.36
CA ALA A 31 -4.24 -8.96 20.80
C ALA A 31 -2.99 -9.70 20.29
N TRP A 32 -2.66 -9.53 19.01
CA TRP A 32 -1.47 -10.14 18.41
C TRP A 32 -0.17 -9.71 19.13
N LEU A 33 -0.05 -8.43 19.51
CA LEU A 33 1.12 -7.93 20.25
C LEU A 33 1.20 -8.47 21.68
N ALA A 34 0.06 -8.76 22.32
CA ALA A 34 0.03 -9.37 23.64
C ALA A 34 0.48 -10.85 23.58
N GLU A 35 0.19 -11.54 22.48
CA GLU A 35 0.60 -12.92 22.23
C GLU A 35 2.05 -13.04 21.74
N HIS A 36 2.58 -11.98 21.10
CA HIS A 36 3.91 -11.93 20.50
C HIS A 36 4.76 -10.75 21.00
N PRO A 37 5.05 -10.65 22.31
CA PRO A 37 5.84 -9.54 22.88
C PRO A 37 7.27 -9.48 22.30
N GLU A 38 7.83 -10.61 21.87
CA GLU A 38 9.16 -10.73 21.27
C GLU A 38 9.25 -10.09 19.88
N ALA A 39 8.13 -9.86 19.21
CA ALA A 39 8.10 -9.27 17.87
C ALA A 39 8.64 -7.83 17.85
N GLY A 40 8.67 -7.15 19.00
CA GLY A 40 9.21 -5.80 19.15
C GLY A 40 8.51 -4.77 18.25
N LEU A 41 7.29 -5.05 17.81
CA LEU A 41 6.45 -4.18 17.00
C LEU A 41 5.58 -3.33 17.91
N THR A 42 5.50 -2.03 17.66
CA THR A 42 4.54 -1.17 18.35
C THR A 42 3.28 -0.97 17.52
N ARG A 43 2.19 -0.55 18.18
CA ARG A 43 0.95 -0.19 17.50
C ARG A 43 1.16 0.95 16.49
N ASP A 44 1.96 1.96 16.85
CA ASP A 44 2.26 3.09 15.98
C ASP A 44 3.08 2.69 14.76
N GLU A 45 4.04 1.77 14.92
CA GLU A 45 4.80 1.21 13.80
C GLU A 45 3.91 0.44 12.82
N TRP A 46 2.93 -0.30 13.34
CA TRP A 46 1.92 -0.96 12.53
C TRP A 46 1.06 0.05 11.76
N ASP A 47 0.46 1.03 12.45
CA ASP A 47 -0.45 1.99 11.81
C ASP A 47 0.28 2.84 10.75
N CYS A 48 1.52 3.25 11.04
CA CYS A 48 2.41 3.90 10.07
C CYS A 48 2.66 2.98 8.85
N ALA A 49 2.97 1.70 9.08
CA ALA A 49 3.24 0.76 8.01
C ALA A 49 1.99 0.49 7.16
N VAL A 50 0.81 0.28 7.75
CA VAL A 50 -0.45 0.04 7.02
C VAL A 50 -0.84 1.25 6.19
N SER A 51 -0.70 2.47 6.72
CA SER A 51 -0.89 3.70 5.94
C SER A 51 0.06 3.74 4.73
N CYS A 52 1.34 3.40 4.93
CA CYS A 52 2.31 3.31 3.86
C CYS A 52 2.04 2.17 2.87
N ILE A 53 1.46 1.05 3.29
CA ILE A 53 1.18 -0.11 2.44
C ILE A 53 -0.03 0.18 1.56
N THR A 54 -1.13 0.62 2.17
CA THR A 54 -2.43 0.78 1.49
C THR A 54 -2.46 1.93 0.48
N SER A 55 -1.53 2.88 0.61
CA SER A 55 -1.35 4.00 -0.32
C SER A 55 -0.43 3.68 -1.51
N ARG A 56 0.24 2.51 -1.53
CA ARG A 56 1.16 2.15 -2.61
C ARG A 56 0.41 1.70 -3.84
N ARG A 57 0.92 2.10 -5.01
CA ARG A 57 0.33 1.75 -6.32
C ARG A 57 0.11 0.25 -6.48
N VAL A 58 1.10 -0.57 -6.09
CA VAL A 58 1.01 -2.04 -6.19
C VAL A 58 -0.11 -2.63 -5.34
N TYR A 59 -0.38 -2.04 -4.16
CA TYR A 59 -1.48 -2.47 -3.30
C TYR A 59 -2.83 -2.07 -3.93
N LEU A 60 -2.94 -0.82 -4.37
CA LEU A 60 -4.14 -0.31 -5.02
C LEU A 60 -4.52 -1.12 -6.28
N LEU A 61 -3.54 -1.55 -7.09
CA LEU A 61 -3.77 -2.44 -8.23
C LEU A 61 -4.43 -3.76 -7.82
N ARG A 62 -3.97 -4.38 -6.73
CA ARG A 62 -4.54 -5.65 -6.25
C ARG A 62 -5.92 -5.47 -5.68
N THR A 63 -6.17 -4.34 -5.01
CA THR A 63 -7.50 -4.02 -4.47
C THR A 63 -8.44 -3.42 -5.51
N ALA A 64 -8.00 -3.15 -6.75
CA ALA A 64 -8.84 -2.64 -7.84
C ALA A 64 -9.65 -3.73 -8.56
N VAL A 65 -9.55 -4.98 -8.09
CA VAL A 65 -10.23 -6.15 -8.64
C VAL A 65 -11.29 -6.63 -7.66
N THR A 66 -12.56 -6.52 -8.04
CA THR A 66 -13.68 -7.08 -7.27
C THR A 66 -13.49 -8.59 -7.09
N GLY A 67 -13.76 -9.09 -5.89
CA GLY A 67 -13.61 -10.50 -5.57
C GLY A 67 -12.17 -10.93 -5.24
N ALA A 68 -11.19 -10.03 -5.26
CA ALA A 68 -9.84 -10.37 -4.80
C ALA A 68 -9.83 -10.76 -3.32
N THR A 69 -9.16 -11.86 -2.99
CA THR A 69 -9.08 -12.36 -1.61
C THR A 69 -8.34 -11.40 -0.69
N ARG A 70 -8.91 -11.17 0.49
CA ARG A 70 -8.27 -10.45 1.60
C ARG A 70 -7.71 -11.43 2.60
N TYR A 71 -6.65 -11.03 3.31
CA TYR A 71 -5.93 -11.90 4.23
C TYR A 71 -5.81 -11.28 5.63
N ASP A 72 -5.96 -12.10 6.66
CA ASP A 72 -5.76 -11.71 8.06
C ASP A 72 -4.29 -11.72 8.50
N LEU A 73 -4.02 -11.46 9.78
CA LEU A 73 -2.67 -11.45 10.33
C LEU A 73 -1.95 -12.79 10.30
N ASP A 74 -2.64 -13.91 10.03
CA ASP A 74 -2.04 -15.24 9.85
C ASP A 74 -1.85 -15.60 8.37
N GLY A 75 -2.31 -14.73 7.46
CA GLY A 75 -2.27 -15.01 6.02
C GLY A 75 -3.40 -15.94 5.56
N LYS A 76 -4.46 -16.07 6.34
CA LYS A 76 -5.64 -16.86 5.96
C LYS A 76 -6.64 -15.97 5.22
N PRO A 77 -7.39 -16.52 4.23
CA PRO A 77 -8.47 -15.82 3.57
C PRO A 77 -9.51 -15.30 4.57
N ALA A 78 -9.78 -14.00 4.54
CA ALA A 78 -10.61 -13.29 5.50
C ALA A 78 -11.50 -12.25 4.79
N GLY A 79 -12.23 -12.72 3.78
CA GLY A 79 -13.15 -11.91 2.99
C GLY A 79 -12.63 -11.59 1.59
N LEU A 80 -13.43 -10.83 0.84
CA LEU A 80 -13.17 -10.44 -0.53
C LEU A 80 -13.23 -8.92 -0.68
N VAL A 81 -12.54 -8.40 -1.69
CA VAL A 81 -12.68 -7.00 -2.11
C VAL A 81 -14.08 -6.80 -2.70
N SER A 82 -14.84 -5.86 -2.14
CA SER A 82 -16.17 -5.51 -2.66
C SER A 82 -16.07 -4.65 -3.92
N GLU A 83 -17.18 -4.51 -4.63
CA GLU A 83 -17.22 -3.70 -5.85
C GLU A 83 -16.94 -2.22 -5.58
N ASP A 84 -17.44 -1.68 -4.45
CA ASP A 84 -17.19 -0.29 -4.04
C ASP A 84 -15.74 -0.05 -3.65
N GLU A 85 -15.12 -1.03 -2.98
CA GLU A 85 -13.69 -0.97 -2.64
C GLU A 85 -12.82 -0.99 -3.91
N ALA A 86 -13.16 -1.85 -4.87
CA ALA A 86 -12.48 -1.90 -6.16
C ALA A 86 -12.59 -0.58 -6.92
N LYS A 87 -13.80 -0.01 -7.02
CA LYS A 87 -14.03 1.31 -7.62
C LYS A 87 -13.24 2.41 -6.90
N ASN A 88 -13.19 2.39 -5.57
CA ASN A 88 -12.41 3.36 -4.80
C ASN A 88 -10.90 3.24 -5.08
N ALA A 89 -10.35 2.03 -5.12
CA ALA A 89 -8.94 1.80 -5.46
C ALA A 89 -8.59 2.31 -6.87
N GLN A 90 -9.49 2.07 -7.85
CA GLN A 90 -9.35 2.60 -9.22
C GLN A 90 -9.32 4.14 -9.25
N ARG A 91 -10.16 4.81 -8.45
CA ARG A 91 -10.14 6.29 -8.34
C ARG A 91 -8.79 6.79 -7.81
N TRP A 92 -8.24 6.14 -6.78
CA TRP A 92 -6.92 6.51 -6.23
C TRP A 92 -5.78 6.26 -7.23
N LEU A 93 -5.84 5.18 -8.00
CA LEU A 93 -4.89 4.94 -9.09
C LEU A 93 -4.94 6.06 -10.12
N ALA A 94 -6.13 6.44 -10.59
CA ALA A 94 -6.29 7.53 -11.55
C ALA A 94 -5.74 8.88 -11.04
N ILE A 95 -5.96 9.21 -9.76
CA ILE A 95 -5.38 10.41 -9.13
C ILE A 95 -3.84 10.34 -9.16
N ARG A 96 -3.28 9.16 -8.89
CA ARG A 96 -1.84 8.96 -8.81
C ARG A 96 -1.17 9.02 -10.17
N ASP A 97 -1.78 8.40 -11.18
CA ASP A 97 -1.28 8.41 -12.55
C ASP A 97 -1.31 9.85 -13.10
N ARG A 98 -2.38 10.63 -12.86
CA ARG A 98 -2.43 12.07 -13.19
C ARG A 98 -1.35 12.90 -12.50
N ARG A 99 -1.03 12.62 -11.24
CA ARG A 99 0.05 13.31 -10.51
C ARG A 99 1.41 12.99 -11.10
N TRP A 100 1.62 11.74 -11.52
CA TRP A 100 2.83 11.31 -12.19
C TRP A 100 3.01 12.01 -13.53
N GLU A 101 1.97 12.03 -14.37
CA GLU A 101 1.97 12.75 -15.65
C GLU A 101 2.32 14.23 -15.49
N LYS A 102 1.67 14.92 -14.54
CA LYS A 102 1.97 16.34 -14.23
C LYS A 102 3.43 16.56 -13.82
N LYS A 103 3.99 15.65 -13.02
CA LYS A 103 5.39 15.73 -12.60
C LYS A 103 6.34 15.55 -13.79
N GLN A 104 6.04 14.63 -14.71
CA GLN A 104 6.86 14.41 -15.90
C GLN A 104 6.82 15.63 -16.84
N VAL A 105 5.64 16.23 -17.03
CA VAL A 105 5.50 17.46 -17.81
C VAL A 105 6.29 18.62 -17.18
N ALA A 106 6.20 18.78 -15.85
CA ALA A 106 6.96 19.81 -15.15
C ALA A 106 8.48 19.60 -15.24
N LEU A 107 8.94 18.36 -15.12
CA LEU A 107 10.36 18.03 -15.25
C LEU A 107 10.89 18.28 -16.67
N ALA A 108 10.09 17.96 -17.70
CA ALA A 108 10.44 18.24 -19.10
C ALA A 108 10.43 19.75 -19.42
N GLY A 109 9.52 20.52 -18.84
CA GLY A 109 9.48 21.97 -19.03
C GLY A 109 10.63 22.74 -18.34
N MET A 110 11.30 22.14 -17.35
CA MET A 110 12.48 22.73 -16.69
C MET A 110 13.77 22.50 -17.48
N THR A 111 13.84 21.46 -18.33
CA THR A 111 15.03 21.20 -19.16
C THR A 111 15.13 22.10 -20.39
N ASP A 112 14.02 22.71 -20.81
CA ASP A 112 13.97 23.60 -21.98
C ASP A 112 14.33 25.08 -21.66
N GLY A 113 14.61 25.40 -20.39
CA GLY A 113 14.89 26.76 -19.91
C GLY A 113 16.36 27.09 -19.63
N GLU A 114 17.28 26.12 -19.74
CA GLU A 114 18.70 26.26 -19.33
C GLU A 114 19.68 26.31 -20.52
N ASP A 115 19.25 26.82 -21.69
CA ASP A 115 20.15 26.97 -22.86
C ASP A 115 19.99 28.32 -23.59
N ALA A 116 19.69 29.38 -22.83
CA ALA A 116 19.53 30.74 -23.37
C ALA A 116 20.26 31.80 -22.54
N THR A 117 21.53 31.59 -22.18
CA THR A 117 22.41 32.72 -21.79
C THR A 117 23.89 32.40 -22.02
N ALA A 118 24.33 32.36 -23.29
CA ALA A 118 25.74 32.50 -23.63
C ALA A 118 25.95 32.92 -25.09
N LYS A 119 25.82 34.21 -25.39
CA LYS A 119 26.75 34.96 -26.26
C LYS A 119 26.41 36.43 -26.36
#